data_AF-A0A9Q0BU34-F1
#
_entry.id   AF-A0A9Q0BU34-F1
#
_cell.length_a   1.000
_cell.length_b   1.000
_cell.length_c   1.000
_cell.angle_alpha   90.00
_cell.angle_beta   90.00
_cell.angle_gamma   90.00
#
_symmetry.space_group_name_H-M   'P 1'
#
loop_
_entity.id
_entity.type
_entity.pdbx_description
1 polymer ?
#
loop_
_entity_poly.entity_id
_entity_poly.type
_entity_poly.pdbx_seq_one_letter_code
_entity_poly.pdbx_strand_id
1 'polypeptide(L)'
;MKLEPLTSVQLEKDQYGNEVQRLARPLPVEYLLVDVPASTPLQPQYTFTEYDKRQPFPIENRYIDGHLQDFNALSCYLANWGDEEFLEAISDFHLLVYLYKMDMLPLRQHMGPLLEAVRTKNPNQAAQFKIEDVWKLLESLIQASSGGSGGTTSYPSGGASASAGASGSEAMDLDANTWTCSHCTFINRGELNSCEICSLPR
;
A
#
# COMPACT_ATOMS: atom_id res chain seq x y z
N MET A 1 4.92 17.87 43.00
CA MET A 1 5.36 18.51 41.73
C MET A 1 6.28 19.67 42.08
N LYS A 2 7.60 19.54 41.87
CA LYS A 2 8.53 20.68 41.95
C LYS A 2 8.46 21.38 40.59
N LEU A 3 8.01 22.63 40.57
CA LEU A 3 8.13 23.48 39.39
C LEU A 3 9.57 23.97 39.34
N GLU A 4 10.33 23.56 38.32
CA GLU A 4 11.66 24.10 38.08
C GLU A 4 11.54 25.51 37.47
N PRO A 5 12.28 26.51 37.99
CA PRO A 5 12.27 27.85 37.42
C PRO A 5 13.03 27.88 36.08
N LEU A 6 12.29 27.99 34.98
CA LEU A 6 12.85 28.16 33.63
C LEU A 6 13.45 29.56 33.47
N THR A 7 14.76 29.72 33.67
CA THR A 7 15.47 30.97 33.32
C THR A 7 15.92 30.90 31.85
N SER A 8 14.99 31.15 30.92
CA SER A 8 15.33 31.21 29.49
C SER A 8 15.68 32.65 29.07
N VAL A 9 16.95 32.84 28.70
CA VAL A 9 17.49 34.07 28.11
C VAL A 9 17.78 33.78 26.64
N GLN A 10 17.45 34.71 25.75
CA GLN A 10 17.65 34.60 24.31
C GLN A 10 18.54 35.72 23.82
N LEU A 11 19.45 35.42 22.89
CA LEU A 11 20.25 36.41 22.18
C LEU A 11 19.52 36.79 20.89
N GLU A 12 19.21 38.06 20.72
CA GLU A 12 18.57 38.62 19.53
C GLU A 12 19.56 39.57 18.85
N LYS A 13 19.65 39.55 17.51
CA LYS A 13 20.44 40.54 16.77
C LYS A 13 19.60 41.77 16.49
N ASP A 14 20.08 42.93 16.91
CA ASP A 14 19.47 44.21 16.56
C ASP A 14 19.69 44.57 15.08
N GLN A 15 19.09 45.67 14.63
CA GLN A 15 19.24 46.19 13.26
C GLN A 15 20.69 46.59 12.87
N TYR A 16 21.61 46.60 13.84
CA TYR A 16 23.03 46.89 13.66
C TYR A 16 23.90 45.63 13.78
N GLY A 17 23.29 44.45 13.97
CA GLY A 17 23.97 43.16 14.08
C GLY A 17 24.56 42.85 15.46
N ASN A 18 24.27 43.65 16.49
CA ASN A 18 24.72 43.40 17.86
C ASN A 18 23.85 42.34 18.54
N GLU A 19 24.46 41.46 19.33
CA GLU A 19 23.73 40.48 20.13
C GLU A 19 23.22 41.11 21.44
N VAL A 20 21.91 41.12 21.63
CA VAL A 20 21.22 41.66 22.80
C VAL A 20 20.51 40.53 23.54
N GLN A 21 20.76 40.40 24.85
CA GLN A 21 20.03 39.43 25.69
C GLN A 21 18.62 39.95 25.99
N ARG A 22 17.61 39.14 25.68
CA ARG A 22 16.20 39.38 26.04
C ARG A 22 15.59 38.20 26.77
N LEU A 23 14.52 38.48 27.52
CA LEU A 23 13.73 37.45 28.18
C LEU A 23 12.99 36.62 27.13
N ALA A 24 13.23 35.31 27.09
CA ALA A 24 12.75 34.43 26.04
C ALA A 24 11.31 33.95 26.29
N ARG A 25 10.38 34.84 26.64
CA ARG A 25 9.01 34.47 27.01
C ARG A 25 7.95 35.32 26.28
N PRO A 26 7.08 34.68 25.47
CA PRO A 26 7.18 33.30 24.98
C PRO A 26 8.37 33.14 24.03
N LEU A 27 9.07 31.99 24.08
CA LEU A 27 10.18 31.71 23.16
C LEU A 27 9.63 31.57 21.74
N PRO A 28 10.06 32.41 20.77
CA PRO A 28 9.60 32.27 19.40
C PRO A 28 10.13 30.98 18.76
N VAL A 29 9.25 30.24 18.07
CA VAL A 29 9.58 28.91 17.50
C VAL A 29 10.69 28.97 16.46
N GLU A 30 10.86 30.12 15.78
CA GLU A 30 11.89 30.34 14.76
C GLU A 30 13.32 30.11 15.29
N TYR A 31 13.57 30.37 16.58
CA TYR A 31 14.87 30.10 17.22
C TYR A 31 15.16 28.62 17.42
N LEU A 32 14.17 27.75 17.20
CA LEU A 32 14.30 26.29 17.26
C LEU A 32 14.45 25.66 15.86
N LEU A 33 14.39 26.46 14.80
CA LEU A 33 14.41 25.99 13.42
C LEU A 33 15.73 26.37 12.75
N VAL A 34 16.15 25.51 11.81
CA VAL A 34 17.30 25.76 10.94
C VAL A 34 16.84 25.51 9.51
N ASP A 35 17.13 26.45 8.63
CA ASP A 35 16.84 26.31 7.20
C ASP A 35 17.84 25.33 6.57
N VAL A 36 17.30 24.30 5.90
CA VAL A 36 18.08 23.34 5.12
C VAL A 36 17.73 23.54 3.64
N PRO A 37 18.70 23.85 2.77
CA PRO A 37 18.41 23.99 1.34
C PRO A 37 17.93 22.66 0.76
N ALA A 38 16.85 22.71 -0.02
CA ALA A 38 16.32 21.57 -0.76
C ALA A 38 16.46 21.81 -2.26
N SER A 39 16.98 20.81 -2.98
CA SER A 39 17.13 20.86 -4.44
C SER A 39 17.02 19.47 -5.06
N THR A 40 16.65 19.42 -6.32
CA THR A 40 16.80 18.23 -7.16
C THR A 40 18.09 18.33 -8.00
N PRO A 41 18.72 17.20 -8.35
CA PRO A 41 19.85 17.20 -9.28
C PRO A 41 19.48 17.81 -10.63
N LEU A 42 20.41 18.53 -11.27
CA LEU A 42 20.20 19.10 -12.61
C LEU A 42 19.85 18.04 -13.66
N GLN A 43 20.49 16.87 -13.57
CA GLN A 43 20.11 15.68 -14.32
C GLN A 43 19.49 14.68 -13.34
N PRO A 44 18.20 14.34 -13.47
CA PRO A 44 17.54 13.41 -12.57
C PRO A 44 18.25 12.05 -12.54
N GLN A 45 18.51 11.55 -11.34
CA GLN A 45 19.07 10.22 -11.13
C GLN A 45 18.09 9.41 -10.29
N TYR A 46 17.36 8.51 -10.95
CA TYR A 46 16.36 7.69 -10.30
C TYR A 46 16.95 6.35 -9.86
N THR A 47 16.63 5.91 -8.65
CA THR A 47 16.89 4.52 -8.21
C THR A 47 15.70 3.63 -8.54
N PHE A 48 14.49 4.17 -8.42
CA PHE A 48 13.23 3.50 -8.71
C PHE A 48 12.68 3.91 -10.08
N THR A 49 11.77 3.10 -10.61
CA THR A 49 11.15 3.31 -11.91
C THR A 49 10.29 4.56 -11.92
N GLU A 50 10.39 5.31 -13.02
CA GLU A 50 9.60 6.53 -13.24
C GLU A 50 8.14 6.17 -13.55
N TYR A 51 7.21 6.88 -12.90
CA TYR A 51 5.76 6.63 -13.00
C TYR A 51 5.17 7.00 -14.37
N ASP A 52 5.91 7.71 -15.21
CA ASP A 52 5.42 8.12 -16.54
C ASP A 52 5.33 6.94 -17.52
N LYS A 53 5.99 5.82 -17.22
CA LYS A 53 5.99 4.64 -18.09
C LYS A 53 4.78 3.73 -17.84
N ARG A 54 4.39 3.53 -16.58
CA ARG A 54 3.31 2.60 -16.15
C ARG A 54 2.69 3.02 -14.83
N GLN A 55 1.50 2.49 -14.55
CA GLN A 55 0.81 2.69 -13.28
C GLN A 55 1.69 2.19 -12.12
N PRO A 56 1.91 3.02 -11.08
CA PRO A 56 2.70 2.64 -9.91
C PRO A 56 2.01 1.57 -9.07
N PHE A 57 2.78 0.86 -8.27
CA PHE A 57 2.20 0.01 -7.24
C PHE A 57 1.48 0.88 -6.19
N PRO A 58 0.32 0.47 -5.64
CA PRO A 58 -0.40 1.28 -4.66
C PRO A 58 0.48 1.65 -3.46
N ILE A 59 0.46 2.91 -3.06
CA ILE A 59 1.25 3.44 -1.93
C ILE A 59 0.65 2.95 -0.60
N GLU A 60 1.50 2.56 0.36
CA GLU A 60 1.06 2.12 1.69
C GLU A 60 0.32 3.21 2.48
N ASN A 61 -0.54 2.79 3.42
CA ASN A 61 -1.28 3.68 4.34
C ASN A 61 -2.21 4.70 3.65
N ARG A 62 -2.65 4.42 2.41
CA ARG A 62 -3.61 5.25 1.66
C ARG A 62 -4.92 4.52 1.33
N TYR A 63 -5.38 3.68 2.25
CA TYR A 63 -6.61 2.90 2.08
C TYR A 63 -7.84 3.79 1.81
N ILE A 64 -7.91 4.96 2.45
CA ILE A 64 -9.02 5.93 2.27
C ILE A 64 -9.05 6.47 0.83
N ASP A 65 -7.89 6.53 0.17
CA ASP A 65 -7.75 6.98 -1.22
C ASP A 65 -7.91 5.84 -2.23
N GLY A 66 -8.30 4.63 -1.78
CA GLY A 66 -8.47 3.45 -2.62
C GLY A 66 -7.16 2.71 -2.95
N HIS A 67 -6.04 3.10 -2.35
CA HIS A 67 -4.76 2.41 -2.52
C HIS A 67 -4.73 1.16 -1.62
N LEU A 68 -5.27 0.06 -2.12
CA LEU A 68 -5.24 -1.23 -1.45
C LEU A 68 -4.01 -2.03 -1.90
N GLN A 69 -3.11 -2.31 -0.95
CA GLN A 69 -1.98 -3.21 -1.16
C GLN A 69 -2.39 -4.63 -0.78
N ASP A 70 -2.92 -5.38 -1.74
CA ASP A 70 -3.29 -6.78 -1.58
C ASP A 70 -2.68 -7.66 -2.70
N PHE A 71 -2.97 -8.95 -2.64
CA PHE A 71 -2.45 -9.90 -3.63
C PHE A 71 -3.00 -9.63 -5.05
N ASN A 72 -4.22 -9.08 -5.15
CA ASN A 72 -4.81 -8.72 -6.42
C ASN A 72 -4.08 -7.52 -7.05
N ALA A 73 -3.75 -6.50 -6.26
CA ALA A 73 -2.93 -5.37 -6.70
C ALA A 73 -1.55 -5.82 -7.18
N LEU A 74 -0.92 -6.79 -6.50
CA LEU A 74 0.34 -7.40 -6.95
C LEU A 74 0.19 -8.10 -8.30
N SER A 75 -0.84 -8.94 -8.45
CA SER A 75 -1.13 -9.67 -9.69
C SER A 75 -1.36 -8.71 -10.86
N CYS A 76 -2.25 -7.73 -10.68
CA CYS A 76 -2.54 -6.69 -11.69
C CYS A 76 -1.29 -5.86 -12.03
N TYR A 77 -0.49 -5.51 -11.03
CA TYR A 77 0.73 -4.75 -11.25
C TYR A 77 1.71 -5.54 -12.12
N LEU A 78 2.06 -6.78 -11.72
CA LEU A 78 3.04 -7.59 -12.44
C LEU A 78 2.56 -8.01 -13.84
N ALA A 79 1.26 -8.19 -14.04
CA ALA A 79 0.68 -8.50 -15.36
C ALA A 79 0.89 -7.37 -16.40
N ASN A 80 1.11 -6.14 -15.94
CA ASN A 80 1.42 -5.02 -16.82
C ASN A 80 2.89 -5.01 -17.30
N TRP A 81 3.72 -5.98 -16.88
CA TRP A 81 5.13 -6.05 -17.20
C TRP A 81 5.52 -7.22 -18.09
N GLY A 82 6.39 -6.96 -19.07
CA GLY A 82 7.01 -7.99 -19.88
C GLY A 82 8.15 -8.68 -19.13
N ASP A 83 8.51 -9.89 -19.57
CA ASP A 83 9.54 -10.68 -18.91
C ASP A 83 10.93 -10.03 -18.94
N GLU A 84 11.26 -9.30 -20.00
CA GLU A 84 12.53 -8.60 -20.17
C GLU A 84 12.63 -7.33 -19.31
N GLU A 85 11.49 -6.80 -18.85
CA GLU A 85 11.38 -5.57 -18.07
C GLU A 85 11.35 -5.85 -16.55
N PHE A 86 11.71 -7.06 -16.13
CA PHE A 86 11.59 -7.48 -14.73
C PHE A 86 12.32 -6.55 -13.74
N LEU A 87 13.53 -6.09 -14.09
CA LEU A 87 14.28 -5.16 -13.24
C LEU A 87 13.51 -3.84 -13.07
N GLU A 88 12.87 -3.36 -14.14
CA GLU A 88 12.10 -2.12 -14.10
C GLU A 88 10.81 -2.29 -13.29
N ALA A 89 10.12 -3.43 -13.44
CA ALA A 89 8.95 -3.77 -12.64
C ALA A 89 9.27 -3.84 -11.13
N ILE A 90 10.40 -4.46 -10.77
CA ILE A 90 10.75 -4.68 -9.36
C ILE A 90 11.43 -3.47 -8.71
N SER A 91 11.90 -2.51 -9.51
CA SER A 91 12.47 -1.24 -9.03
C SER A 91 11.38 -0.25 -8.61
N ASP A 92 10.34 -0.71 -7.92
CA ASP A 92 9.30 0.11 -7.29
C ASP A 92 9.42 -0.02 -5.76
N PHE A 93 9.62 1.10 -5.07
CA PHE A 93 9.82 1.10 -3.62
C PHE A 93 8.62 0.51 -2.87
N HIS A 94 7.40 0.85 -3.28
CA HIS A 94 6.18 0.43 -2.59
C HIS A 94 5.95 -1.07 -2.78
N LEU A 95 6.25 -1.58 -3.98
CA LEU A 95 6.27 -3.01 -4.25
C LEU A 95 7.28 -3.74 -3.37
N LEU A 96 8.53 -3.24 -3.30
CA LEU A 96 9.57 -3.86 -2.46
C LEU A 96 9.18 -3.89 -0.98
N VAL A 97 8.59 -2.81 -0.46
CA VAL A 97 8.08 -2.76 0.92
C VAL A 97 6.96 -3.77 1.13
N TYR A 98 6.04 -3.89 0.17
CA TYR A 98 4.95 -4.87 0.22
C TYR A 98 5.50 -6.30 0.24
N LEU A 99 6.40 -6.66 -0.69
CA LEU A 99 7.02 -7.99 -0.74
C LEU A 99 7.81 -8.31 0.54
N TYR A 100 8.45 -7.32 1.16
CA TYR A 100 9.18 -7.48 2.42
C TYR A 100 8.25 -7.76 3.61
N LYS A 101 7.06 -7.15 3.61
CA LYS A 101 6.05 -7.29 4.67
C LYS A 101 5.03 -8.41 4.42
N MET A 102 5.08 -9.04 3.25
CA MET A 102 4.12 -10.06 2.86
C MET A 102 4.34 -11.35 3.66
N ASP A 103 3.33 -11.76 4.43
CA ASP A 103 3.40 -12.97 5.27
C ASP A 103 3.04 -14.27 4.52
N MET A 104 2.48 -14.16 3.30
CA MET A 104 2.07 -15.32 2.49
C MET A 104 3.27 -16.19 2.07
N LEU A 105 4.43 -15.56 1.88
CA LEU A 105 5.67 -16.23 1.45
C LEU A 105 6.86 -15.64 2.22
N PRO A 106 7.88 -16.44 2.57
CA PRO A 106 9.05 -15.99 3.33
C PRO A 106 10.04 -15.14 2.49
N LEU A 107 9.54 -14.27 1.60
CA LEU A 107 10.34 -13.44 0.70
C LEU A 107 11.38 -12.60 1.44
N ARG A 108 11.01 -12.07 2.60
CA ARG A 108 11.88 -11.24 3.45
C ARG A 108 13.31 -11.78 3.60
N GLN A 109 13.46 -13.10 3.77
CA GLN A 109 14.76 -13.73 3.99
C GLN A 109 15.61 -13.84 2.72
N HIS A 110 14.95 -13.79 1.56
CA HIS A 110 15.55 -13.96 0.24
C HIS A 110 15.69 -12.64 -0.53
N MET A 111 15.19 -11.51 -0.02
CA MET A 111 15.20 -10.23 -0.74
C MET A 111 16.58 -9.58 -0.89
N GLY A 112 17.62 -10.03 -0.18
CA GLY A 112 18.96 -9.42 -0.22
C GLY A 112 19.53 -9.28 -1.64
N PRO A 113 19.66 -10.37 -2.41
CA PRO A 113 20.10 -10.33 -3.81
C PRO A 113 19.23 -9.44 -4.71
N LEU A 114 17.91 -9.43 -4.50
CA LEU A 114 16.99 -8.59 -5.27
C LEU A 114 17.23 -7.10 -5.02
N LEU A 115 17.37 -6.70 -3.75
CA LEU A 115 17.63 -5.31 -3.39
C LEU A 115 18.99 -4.84 -3.92
N GLU A 116 19.99 -5.73 -3.95
CA GLU A 116 21.29 -5.45 -4.54
C GLU A 116 21.20 -5.25 -6.06
N ALA A 117 20.38 -6.05 -6.75
CA ALA A 117 20.12 -5.89 -8.18
C ALA A 117 19.48 -4.53 -8.50
N VAL A 118 18.50 -4.10 -7.71
CA VAL A 118 17.85 -2.78 -7.83
C VAL A 118 18.86 -1.66 -7.54
N ARG A 119 19.62 -1.77 -6.44
CA ARG A 119 20.63 -0.78 -6.04
C ARG A 119 21.71 -0.57 -7.09
N THR A 120 22.17 -1.64 -7.73
CA THR A 120 23.22 -1.61 -8.76
C THR A 120 22.68 -1.49 -10.18
N LYS A 121 21.36 -1.48 -10.36
CA LYS A 121 20.66 -1.49 -11.66
C LYS A 121 21.14 -2.63 -12.57
N ASN A 122 21.33 -3.82 -12.01
CA ASN A 122 21.90 -4.96 -12.73
C ASN A 122 20.80 -5.95 -13.18
N PRO A 123 20.46 -6.00 -14.48
CA PRO A 123 19.38 -6.86 -14.97
C PRO A 123 19.71 -8.35 -14.84
N ASN A 124 20.99 -8.72 -14.88
CA ASN A 124 21.40 -10.12 -14.75
C ASN A 124 21.17 -10.65 -13.33
N GLN A 125 21.44 -9.82 -12.30
CA GLN A 125 21.16 -10.19 -10.92
C GLN A 125 19.66 -10.29 -10.64
N ALA A 126 18.85 -9.39 -11.22
CA ALA A 126 17.39 -9.47 -11.14
C ALA A 126 16.87 -10.75 -11.82
N ALA A 127 17.39 -11.10 -13.01
CA ALA A 127 17.04 -12.34 -13.69
C ALA A 127 17.43 -13.60 -12.89
N GLN A 128 18.56 -13.58 -12.18
CA GLN A 128 18.94 -14.66 -11.26
C GLN A 128 17.95 -14.81 -10.10
N PHE A 129 17.48 -13.70 -9.53
CA PHE A 129 16.45 -13.76 -8.48
C PHE A 129 15.12 -14.31 -9.02
N LYS A 130 14.72 -13.91 -10.24
CA LYS A 130 13.49 -14.38 -10.89
C LYS A 130 13.43 -15.91 -11.04
N ILE A 131 14.57 -16.58 -11.20
CA ILE A 131 14.63 -18.04 -11.33
C ILE A 131 14.66 -18.79 -9.98
N GLU A 132 14.81 -18.09 -8.85
CA GLU A 132 14.77 -18.70 -7.52
C GLU A 132 13.38 -19.30 -7.22
N ASP A 133 13.36 -20.39 -6.45
CA ASP A 133 12.14 -21.12 -6.13
C ASP A 133 11.11 -20.26 -5.39
N VAL A 134 11.58 -19.33 -4.55
CA VAL A 134 10.73 -18.39 -3.82
C VAL A 134 9.96 -17.46 -4.77
N TRP A 135 10.61 -16.98 -5.84
CA TRP A 135 9.95 -16.12 -6.82
C TRP A 135 9.03 -16.93 -7.76
N LYS A 136 9.48 -18.10 -8.22
CA LYS A 136 8.65 -19.01 -9.02
C LYS A 136 7.37 -19.45 -8.29
N LEU A 137 7.46 -19.65 -6.97
CA LEU A 137 6.29 -19.94 -6.14
C LEU A 137 5.32 -18.76 -6.10
N LEU A 138 5.82 -17.53 -6.00
CA LEU A 138 4.99 -16.32 -6.11
C LEU A 138 4.29 -16.24 -7.46
N GLU A 139 5.01 -16.44 -8.57
CA GLU A 139 4.44 -16.47 -9.91
C GLU A 139 3.37 -17.56 -10.06
N SER A 140 3.61 -18.75 -9.50
CA SER A 140 2.63 -19.85 -9.51
C SER A 140 1.37 -19.50 -8.72
N LEU A 141 1.49 -18.84 -7.57
CA LEU A 141 0.34 -18.36 -6.80
C LEU A 141 -0.44 -17.28 -7.56
N ILE A 142 0.26 -16.37 -8.23
CA ILE A 142 -0.37 -15.34 -9.07
C ILE A 142 -1.17 -16.01 -10.19
N GLN A 143 -0.58 -16.98 -10.90
CA GLN A 143 -1.25 -17.74 -11.96
C GLN A 143 -2.46 -18.54 -11.45
N ALA A 144 -2.35 -19.15 -10.26
CA ALA A 144 -3.47 -19.86 -9.64
C ALA A 144 -4.61 -18.92 -9.24
N SER A 145 -4.29 -17.70 -8.80
CA SER A 145 -5.28 -16.69 -8.42
C SER A 145 -6.01 -16.08 -9.62
N SER A 146 -5.35 -15.95 -10.78
CA SER A 146 -5.91 -15.34 -11.98
C SER A 146 -6.75 -16.31 -12.83
N GLY A 147 -6.52 -17.62 -12.72
CA GLY A 147 -7.35 -18.67 -13.34
C GLY A 147 -8.61 -19.04 -12.56
N GLY A 148 -8.79 -18.51 -11.35
CA GLY A 148 -9.88 -18.86 -10.44
C GLY A 148 -11.08 -17.91 -10.55
N SER A 149 -11.95 -18.12 -11.53
CA SER A 149 -13.35 -17.71 -11.40
C SER A 149 -13.99 -18.52 -10.26
N GLY A 150 -14.13 -17.91 -9.07
CA GLY A 150 -14.96 -18.42 -7.98
C GLY A 150 -14.28 -19.44 -7.06
N GLY A 151 -13.78 -18.98 -5.93
CA GLY A 151 -13.30 -19.82 -4.84
C GLY A 151 -13.67 -19.23 -3.49
N THR A 152 -14.97 -19.07 -3.23
CA THR A 152 -15.44 -18.93 -1.85
C THR A 152 -15.05 -20.20 -1.11
N THR A 153 -14.35 -20.06 0.02
CA THR A 153 -14.15 -21.14 0.97
C THR A 153 -15.50 -21.46 1.61
N SER A 154 -16.30 -22.30 0.96
CA SER A 154 -17.47 -22.93 1.56
C SER A 154 -17.06 -24.25 2.20
N TYR A 155 -17.23 -24.32 3.51
CA TYR A 155 -17.11 -25.54 4.30
C TYR A 155 -18.11 -26.60 3.81
N PRO A 156 -17.74 -27.90 3.74
CA PRO A 156 -18.65 -28.93 3.29
C PRO A 156 -19.61 -29.29 4.43
N SER A 157 -20.89 -28.98 4.23
CA SER A 157 -21.99 -29.58 4.99
C SER A 157 -22.93 -30.28 4.02
N GLY A 158 -22.98 -31.61 4.13
CA GLY A 158 -23.73 -32.47 3.24
C GLY A 158 -25.25 -32.29 3.31
N GLY A 159 -25.91 -32.55 2.19
CA GLY A 159 -27.36 -32.60 2.09
C GLY A 159 -27.77 -32.73 0.63
N ALA A 160 -28.49 -33.78 0.28
CA ALA A 160 -28.76 -34.22 -1.08
C ALA A 160 -29.95 -33.51 -1.75
N SER A 161 -29.93 -33.57 -3.09
CA SER A 161 -31.06 -33.89 -3.99
C SER A 161 -31.63 -32.79 -4.92
N ALA A 162 -31.61 -33.16 -6.21
CA ALA A 162 -32.68 -33.05 -7.22
C ALA A 162 -32.80 -31.81 -8.13
N SER A 163 -32.28 -32.01 -9.36
CA SER A 163 -32.95 -31.93 -10.68
C SER A 163 -33.42 -30.60 -11.30
N ALA A 164 -32.92 -30.43 -12.54
CA ALA A 164 -33.62 -30.04 -13.78
C ALA A 164 -33.74 -28.54 -14.15
N GLY A 165 -33.14 -28.21 -15.31
CA GLY A 165 -33.90 -27.62 -16.43
C GLY A 165 -33.70 -26.14 -16.77
N ALA A 166 -33.04 -25.92 -17.92
CA ALA A 166 -33.35 -24.93 -18.97
C ALA A 166 -33.17 -23.42 -18.75
N SER A 167 -32.30 -22.85 -19.61
CA SER A 167 -32.46 -21.67 -20.47
C SER A 167 -33.09 -20.37 -19.94
N GLY A 168 -32.38 -19.26 -20.15
CA GLY A 168 -32.99 -17.93 -20.27
C GLY A 168 -32.14 -16.81 -19.69
N SER A 169 -31.59 -16.00 -20.58
CA SER A 169 -31.15 -14.62 -20.34
C SER A 169 -32.15 -13.85 -19.48
N GLU A 170 -31.72 -13.15 -18.42
CA GLU A 170 -32.22 -11.81 -18.01
C GLU A 170 -31.14 -11.14 -17.14
N ALA A 171 -30.77 -9.91 -17.53
CA ALA A 171 -30.01 -9.00 -16.69
C ALA A 171 -30.90 -8.59 -15.50
N MET A 172 -30.51 -8.99 -14.28
CA MET A 172 -31.26 -8.62 -13.07
C MET A 172 -30.65 -7.37 -12.44
N ASP A 173 -31.37 -6.28 -12.65
CA ASP A 173 -31.50 -5.07 -11.86
C ASP A 173 -31.24 -5.29 -10.35
N LEU A 174 -30.23 -4.62 -9.80
CA LEU A 174 -29.66 -4.86 -8.46
C LEU A 174 -29.98 -3.73 -7.46
N ASP A 175 -30.93 -2.84 -7.77
CA ASP A 175 -31.03 -1.54 -7.08
C ASP A 175 -32.34 -1.28 -6.30
N ALA A 176 -33.20 -2.28 -6.07
CA ALA A 176 -34.52 -2.02 -5.47
C ALA A 176 -34.66 -2.36 -3.97
N ASN A 177 -33.73 -3.10 -3.34
CA ASN A 177 -33.95 -3.58 -1.98
C ASN A 177 -32.68 -3.65 -1.12
N THR A 178 -31.97 -2.54 -0.95
CA THR A 178 -30.84 -2.41 -0.01
C THR A 178 -31.02 -1.21 0.93
N TRP A 179 -30.35 -1.22 2.09
CA TRP A 179 -30.30 -0.07 3.01
C TRP A 179 -28.92 0.11 3.63
N THR A 180 -28.51 1.37 3.78
CA THR A 180 -27.21 1.73 4.36
C THR A 180 -27.29 1.83 5.88
N CYS A 181 -26.41 1.12 6.59
CA CYS A 181 -26.35 1.16 8.05
C CYS A 181 -25.88 2.52 8.57
N SER A 182 -26.69 3.13 9.44
CA SER A 182 -26.38 4.42 10.08
C SER A 182 -25.16 4.40 11.01
N HIS A 183 -24.67 3.22 11.39
CA HIS A 183 -23.57 3.06 12.35
C HIS A 183 -22.23 2.73 11.70
N CYS A 184 -22.22 1.87 10.68
CA CYS A 184 -20.98 1.39 10.05
C CYS A 184 -20.96 1.59 8.53
N THR A 185 -21.96 2.26 7.96
CA THR A 185 -22.08 2.60 6.53
C THR A 185 -22.18 1.40 5.56
N PHE A 186 -22.28 0.18 6.08
CA PHE A 186 -22.45 -1.01 5.25
C PHE A 186 -23.81 -1.06 4.56
N ILE A 187 -23.83 -1.51 3.31
CA ILE A 187 -25.05 -1.66 2.51
C ILE A 187 -25.61 -3.06 2.74
N ASN A 188 -26.67 -3.15 3.55
CA ASN A 188 -27.36 -4.40 3.88
C ASN A 188 -28.45 -4.71 2.85
N ARG A 189 -28.78 -5.99 2.72
CA ARG A 189 -29.97 -6.44 1.97
C ARG A 189 -31.25 -5.98 2.69
N GLY A 190 -32.27 -5.61 1.94
CA GLY A 190 -33.53 -5.04 2.44
C GLY A 190 -34.38 -6.00 3.28
N GLU A 191 -34.11 -7.30 3.19
CA GLU A 191 -34.73 -8.35 4.01
C GLU A 191 -34.21 -8.36 5.47
N LEU A 192 -33.09 -7.67 5.74
CA LEU A 192 -32.45 -7.67 7.04
C LEU A 192 -32.89 -6.48 7.89
N ASN A 193 -33.30 -6.76 9.13
CA ASN A 193 -33.65 -5.75 10.14
C ASN A 193 -32.48 -5.35 11.04
N SER A 194 -31.32 -6.02 10.90
CA SER A 194 -30.07 -5.73 11.59
C SER A 194 -28.90 -5.80 10.62
N CYS A 195 -27.86 -5.02 10.90
CA CYS A 195 -26.69 -4.91 10.03
C CYS A 195 -25.81 -6.16 10.11
N GLU A 196 -25.37 -6.70 8.97
CA GLU A 196 -24.51 -7.90 8.91
C GLU A 196 -23.12 -7.68 9.54
N ILE A 197 -22.62 -6.44 9.53
CA ILE A 197 -21.28 -6.11 10.04
C ILE A 197 -21.30 -5.83 11.53
N CYS A 198 -22.18 -4.95 11.98
CA CYS A 198 -22.17 -4.48 13.38
C CYS A 198 -23.29 -5.09 14.23
N SER A 199 -24.19 -5.88 13.64
CA SER A 199 -25.34 -6.50 14.32
C SER A 199 -26.32 -5.51 14.97
N LEU A 200 -26.20 -4.21 14.69
CA LEU A 200 -27.11 -3.17 15.18
C LEU A 200 -28.37 -3.12 14.31
N PRO A 201 -29.54 -2.80 14.89
CA PRO A 201 -30.80 -2.68 14.14
C PRO A 201 -30.73 -1.57 13.09
N ARG A 202 -31.61 -1.67 12.09
CA ARG A 202 -31.82 -0.63 11.09
C ARG A 202 -32.15 0.73 11.71
#